data_AF-A0A382I4Z2-F1
#
_entry.id   AF-A0A382I4Z2-F1
#
_cell.length_a   1.000
_cell.length_b   1.000
_cell.length_c   1.000
_cell.angle_alpha   90.00
_cell.angle_beta   90.00
_cell.angle_gamma   90.00
#
_symmetry.space_group_name_H-M   'P 1'
#
loop_
_entity.id
_entity.type
_entity.pdbx_description
1 polymer ?
#
loop_
_entity_poly.entity_id
_entity_poly.type
_entity_poly.pdbx_seq_one_letter_code
_entity_poly.pdbx_strand_id
1 'polypeptide(L)'
;MDTVCPYTFAAIHSIMTGTYASTNGVNAYYNILKFKKNEITTIAEVLRGKKFYTVCDINTEAVLSEKGFDEYNIYNEKVIDFTKRHCDIIDKLSKKKFFLFLQNTETHNNLVRSIIDKEDSSDDQYFNSIKENTSRYETHLPTTDSYVKAILNKLEELDISKKTILIVFSDHGTSVGEKIGEKFYGVYVYDYTLNVFAIIQIPNQSGKIIDKQCRTID
;
A
#
# COMPACT_ATOMS: atom_id res chain seq x y z
N MET A 1 3.91 -13.11 0.47
CA MET A 1 4.58 -12.37 1.56
C MET A 1 3.51 -12.07 2.57
N ASP A 2 3.73 -12.30 3.85
CA ASP A 2 2.65 -12.17 4.84
C ASP A 2 2.64 -10.77 5.46
N THR A 3 1.50 -10.10 5.43
CA THR A 3 1.30 -8.93 6.26
C THR A 3 1.21 -9.33 7.73
N VAL A 4 1.87 -8.57 8.60
CA VAL A 4 1.80 -8.84 10.05
C VAL A 4 0.50 -8.31 10.65
N CYS A 5 -0.25 -7.49 9.91
CA CYS A 5 -1.51 -6.89 10.32
C CYS A 5 -2.41 -6.71 9.08
N PRO A 6 -3.56 -7.40 8.94
CA PRO A 6 -4.48 -7.21 7.82
C PRO A 6 -5.32 -5.92 7.99
N TYR A 7 -4.63 -4.79 8.14
CA TYR A 7 -5.20 -3.49 8.44
C TYR A 7 -4.21 -2.36 8.10
N THR A 8 -4.62 -1.43 7.22
CA THR A 8 -3.74 -0.41 6.60
C THR A 8 -2.83 0.33 7.58
N PHE A 9 -3.37 0.97 8.61
CA PHE A 9 -2.54 1.84 9.47
C PHE A 9 -1.48 1.04 10.24
N ALA A 10 -1.84 -0.15 10.75
CA ALA A 10 -0.90 -1.03 11.43
C ALA A 10 0.11 -1.65 10.46
N ALA A 11 -0.34 -2.08 9.27
CA ALA A 11 0.50 -2.66 8.23
C ALA A 11 1.55 -1.66 7.74
N ILE A 12 1.14 -0.44 7.36
CA ILE A 12 2.05 0.57 6.85
C ILE A 12 3.06 1.01 7.91
N HIS A 13 2.64 1.21 9.16
CA HIS A 13 3.60 1.48 10.24
C HIS A 13 4.58 0.33 10.47
N SER A 14 4.12 -0.92 10.32
CA SER A 14 4.99 -2.10 10.45
C SER A 14 6.02 -2.17 9.32
N ILE A 15 5.60 -1.93 8.08
CA ILE A 15 6.47 -1.86 6.89
C ILE A 15 7.50 -0.75 7.03
N MET A 16 7.06 0.45 7.42
CA MET A 16 7.92 1.63 7.47
C MET A 16 8.92 1.61 8.62
N THR A 17 8.77 0.70 9.58
CA THR A 17 9.63 0.57 10.76
C THR A 17 10.37 -0.76 10.84
N GLY A 18 9.96 -1.78 10.09
CA GLY A 18 10.46 -3.14 10.25
C GLY A 18 10.12 -3.75 11.61
N THR A 19 8.99 -3.34 12.22
CA THR A 19 8.59 -3.80 13.56
C THR A 19 7.12 -4.19 13.60
N TYR A 20 6.76 -5.07 14.52
CA TYR A 20 5.36 -5.38 14.79
C TYR A 20 4.60 -4.16 15.33
N ALA A 21 3.30 -4.09 15.03
CA ALA A 21 2.39 -3.08 15.55
C ALA A 21 2.40 -2.92 17.08
N SER A 22 2.54 -4.02 17.82
CA SER A 22 2.69 -4.00 19.29
C SER A 22 3.93 -3.27 19.77
N THR A 23 5.00 -3.28 18.98
CA THR A 23 6.24 -2.54 19.24
C THR A 23 6.05 -1.06 18.91
N ASN A 24 5.56 -0.75 17.70
CA ASN A 24 5.48 0.63 17.21
C ASN A 24 4.31 1.47 17.74
N GLY A 25 3.31 0.83 18.36
CA GLY A 25 2.18 1.49 19.03
C GLY A 25 0.91 1.62 18.19
N VAL A 26 0.97 1.40 16.88
CA VAL A 26 -0.20 1.45 15.98
C VAL A 26 -0.80 0.06 15.85
N ASN A 27 -1.48 -0.40 16.90
CA ASN A 27 -1.94 -1.79 17.04
C ASN A 27 -3.46 -1.98 17.20
N ALA A 28 -4.26 -0.93 16.99
CA ALA A 28 -5.71 -0.99 17.03
C ALA A 28 -6.34 0.25 16.38
N TYR A 29 -7.62 0.19 16.01
CA TYR A 29 -8.40 1.34 15.51
C TYR A 29 -8.36 2.55 16.46
N TYR A 30 -8.40 2.34 17.77
CA TYR A 30 -8.30 3.42 18.76
C TYR A 30 -6.86 3.90 19.02
N ASN A 31 -5.88 3.22 18.44
CA ASN A 31 -4.45 3.50 18.60
C ASN A 31 -3.79 3.99 17.30
N ILE A 32 -4.58 4.37 16.29
CA ILE A 32 -4.06 4.76 14.96
C ILE A 32 -3.11 5.97 15.01
N LEU A 33 -3.30 6.86 15.99
CA LEU A 33 -2.45 8.04 16.22
C LEU A 33 -1.38 7.81 17.31
N LYS A 34 -1.25 6.59 17.86
CA LYS A 34 -0.34 6.27 18.97
C LYS A 34 1.01 5.74 18.51
N PHE A 35 1.42 6.06 17.29
CA PHE A 35 2.77 5.75 16.83
C PHE A 35 3.81 6.33 17.80
N LYS A 36 4.71 5.48 18.29
CA LYS A 36 5.79 5.85 19.23
C LYS A 36 6.92 6.57 18.50
N LYS A 37 6.62 7.73 17.94
CA LYS A 37 7.51 8.52 17.08
C LYS A 37 8.83 8.95 17.75
N ASN A 38 8.93 8.90 19.07
CA ASN A 38 10.17 9.24 19.78
C ASN A 38 11.05 8.02 20.09
N GLU A 39 10.53 6.81 19.91
CA GLU A 39 11.22 5.55 20.26
C GLU A 39 11.58 4.71 19.03
N ILE A 40 10.81 4.84 17.94
CA ILE A 40 10.91 3.97 16.77
C ILE A 40 11.44 4.75 15.57
N THR A 41 12.51 4.25 14.97
CA THR A 41 13.10 4.81 13.75
C THR A 41 12.38 4.28 12.51
N THR A 42 12.11 5.14 11.53
CA THR A 42 11.53 4.74 10.24
C THR A 42 12.60 4.55 9.16
N ILE A 43 12.31 3.77 8.12
CA ILE A 43 13.18 3.66 6.93
C ILE A 43 13.39 5.02 6.25
N ALA A 44 12.37 5.89 6.28
CA ALA A 44 12.48 7.26 5.78
C ALA A 44 13.56 8.05 6.54
N GLU A 45 13.58 7.99 7.88
CA GLU A 45 14.64 8.63 8.68
C GLU A 45 16.03 8.07 8.37
N VAL A 46 16.15 6.74 8.25
CA VAL A 46 17.41 6.09 7.91
C VAL A 46 17.92 6.59 6.56
N LEU A 47 17.06 6.62 5.54
CA LEU A 47 17.41 7.04 4.19
C LEU A 47 17.70 8.55 4.11
N ARG A 48 16.95 9.38 4.84
CA ARG A 48 17.24 10.81 4.99
C ARG A 48 18.64 11.02 5.58
N GLY A 49 19.00 10.27 6.62
CA GLY A 49 20.36 10.27 7.19
C GLY A 49 21.45 9.82 6.22
N LYS A 50 21.09 9.08 5.15
CA LYS A 50 21.97 8.68 4.04
C LYS A 50 21.88 9.62 2.82
N LYS A 51 21.39 10.85 3.03
CA LYS A 51 21.28 11.93 2.03
C LYS A 51 20.33 11.62 0.89
N PHE A 52 19.31 10.78 1.12
CA PHE A 52 18.17 10.69 0.22
C PHE A 52 17.20 11.84 0.54
N TYR A 53 16.62 12.43 -0.50
CA TYR A 53 15.46 13.31 -0.36
C TYR A 53 14.21 12.45 -0.20
N THR A 54 13.49 12.64 0.90
CA THR A 54 12.45 11.71 1.34
C THR A 54 11.07 12.34 1.14
N VAL A 55 10.21 11.67 0.38
CA VAL A 55 8.87 12.18 0.04
C VAL A 55 7.83 11.09 0.26
N CYS A 56 6.66 11.49 0.77
CA CYS A 56 5.47 10.64 0.68
C CYS A 56 4.28 11.39 0.07
N ASP A 57 3.33 10.62 -0.46
CA ASP A 57 2.01 11.08 -0.86
C ASP A 57 0.97 10.05 -0.40
N ILE A 58 0.14 10.44 0.57
CA ILE A 58 -0.79 9.56 1.31
C ILE A 58 -2.17 10.20 1.45
N ASN A 59 -3.21 9.44 1.83
CA ASN A 59 -4.57 9.98 1.98
C ASN A 59 -4.84 10.65 3.33
N THR A 60 -4.11 10.28 4.39
CA THR A 60 -4.30 10.83 5.74
C THR A 60 -3.07 10.63 6.62
N GLU A 61 -2.90 11.50 7.61
CA GLU A 61 -1.82 11.43 8.60
C GLU A 61 -1.82 10.14 9.43
N ALA A 62 -2.98 9.47 9.52
CA ALA A 62 -3.09 8.19 10.22
C ALA A 62 -2.36 7.03 9.52
N VAL A 63 -2.07 7.15 8.21
CA VAL A 63 -1.35 6.10 7.45
C VAL A 63 0.11 6.02 7.84
N LEU A 64 0.75 7.17 7.99
CA LEU A 64 2.19 7.23 8.14
C LEU A 64 2.57 8.54 8.82
N SER A 65 3.42 8.48 9.84
CA SER A 65 3.96 9.69 10.47
C SER A 65 4.85 10.50 9.52
N GLU A 66 4.82 11.83 9.64
CA GLU A 66 5.74 12.77 8.96
C GLU A 66 7.23 12.53 9.29
N LYS A 67 7.50 11.73 10.33
CA LYS A 67 8.84 11.43 10.83
C LYS A 67 9.72 10.80 9.74
N GLY A 68 10.73 11.58 9.35
CA GLY A 68 11.75 11.15 8.39
C GLY A 68 11.54 11.66 6.98
N PHE A 69 10.46 12.40 6.70
CA PHE A 69 10.17 12.97 5.38
C PHE A 69 10.62 14.42 5.28
N ASP A 70 11.14 14.80 4.11
CA ASP A 70 11.44 16.19 3.73
C ASP A 70 10.22 16.86 3.08
N GLU A 71 9.43 16.09 2.31
CA GLU A 71 8.11 16.51 1.82
C GLU A 71 7.05 15.48 2.22
N TYR A 72 6.02 15.96 2.92
CA TYR A 72 4.94 15.13 3.43
C TYR A 72 3.62 15.60 2.83
N ASN A 73 3.14 14.87 1.82
CA ASN A 73 1.97 15.28 1.06
C ASN A 73 0.75 14.45 1.43
N ILE A 74 -0.40 15.12 1.57
CA ILE A 74 -1.69 14.49 1.79
C ILE A 74 -2.60 14.85 0.61
N TYR A 75 -3.16 13.84 -0.05
CA TYR A 75 -4.09 14.04 -1.15
C TYR A 75 -5.55 13.89 -0.72
N ASN A 76 -6.45 14.52 -1.48
CA ASN A 76 -7.89 14.34 -1.33
C ASN A 76 -8.40 13.24 -2.26
N GLU A 77 -8.77 12.10 -1.69
CA GLU A 77 -9.29 10.92 -2.42
C GLU A 77 -10.51 11.19 -3.29
N LYS A 78 -11.28 12.26 -3.02
CA LYS A 78 -12.50 12.54 -3.79
C LYS A 78 -12.24 13.13 -5.18
N VAL A 79 -11.06 13.70 -5.41
CA VAL A 79 -10.76 14.48 -6.62
C VAL A 79 -9.37 14.18 -7.21
N ILE A 80 -8.67 13.19 -6.68
CA ILE A 80 -7.33 12.81 -7.12
C ILE A 80 -7.37 12.04 -8.45
N ASP A 81 -6.45 12.38 -9.35
CA ASP A 81 -5.95 11.48 -10.38
C ASP A 81 -4.60 10.94 -9.91
N PHE A 82 -4.58 9.68 -9.46
CA PHE A 82 -3.38 9.05 -8.90
C PHE A 82 -2.25 8.99 -9.91
N THR A 83 -2.56 8.60 -11.14
CA THR A 83 -1.56 8.42 -12.19
C THR A 83 -0.88 9.74 -12.50
N LYS A 84 -1.66 10.79 -12.76
CA LYS A 84 -1.12 12.11 -13.05
C LYS A 84 -0.30 12.65 -11.87
N ARG A 85 -0.88 12.66 -10.67
CA ARG A 85 -0.24 13.23 -9.48
C ARG A 85 1.09 12.54 -9.16
N HIS A 86 1.10 11.21 -9.13
CA HIS A 86 2.31 10.47 -8.79
C HIS A 86 3.38 10.58 -9.88
N CYS A 87 2.99 10.62 -11.16
CA CYS A 87 3.92 10.93 -12.25
C CYS A 87 4.55 12.32 -12.10
N ASP A 88 3.75 13.34 -11.75
CA ASP A 88 4.24 14.72 -11.53
C ASP A 88 5.25 14.77 -10.36
N ILE A 89 5.03 13.99 -9.30
CA ILE A 89 5.97 13.87 -8.17
C ILE A 89 7.28 13.21 -8.62
N ILE A 90 7.21 12.12 -9.39
CA ILE A 90 8.41 11.44 -9.91
C ILE A 90 9.21 12.37 -10.81
N ASP A 91 8.56 13.13 -11.69
CA ASP A 91 9.20 14.14 -12.55
C ASP A 91 9.99 15.16 -11.72
N LYS A 92 9.36 15.75 -10.70
CA LYS A 92 10.01 16.69 -9.77
C LYS A 92 11.24 16.09 -9.07
N LEU A 93 11.21 14.80 -8.75
CA LEU A 93 12.27 14.11 -8.01
C LEU A 93 13.37 13.50 -8.88
N SER A 94 13.18 13.41 -10.19
CA SER A 94 14.09 12.75 -11.15
C SER A 94 15.56 13.19 -11.08
N LYS A 95 15.81 14.43 -10.66
CA LYS A 95 17.14 15.05 -10.53
C LYS A 95 17.76 14.89 -9.13
N LYS A 96 17.07 14.24 -8.21
CA LYS A 96 17.51 14.01 -6.82
C LYS A 96 17.78 12.53 -6.58
N LYS A 97 18.59 12.23 -5.57
CA LYS A 97 18.62 10.90 -4.96
C LYS A 97 17.46 10.84 -3.98
N PHE A 98 16.44 10.03 -4.24
CA PHE A 98 15.18 10.11 -3.49
C PHE A 98 14.72 8.77 -2.91
N PHE A 99 13.97 8.86 -1.82
CA PHE A 99 13.07 7.82 -1.34
C PHE A 99 11.66 8.36 -1.48
N LEU A 100 10.79 7.62 -2.15
CA LEU A 100 9.43 8.04 -2.45
C LEU A 100 8.46 6.94 -2.04
N PHE A 101 7.52 7.27 -1.16
CA PHE A 101 6.41 6.41 -0.77
C PHE A 101 5.11 6.95 -1.35
N LEU A 102 4.46 6.18 -2.21
CA LEU A 102 3.20 6.56 -2.85
C LEU A 102 2.10 5.60 -2.44
N GLN A 103 1.02 6.12 -1.89
CA GLN A 103 -0.17 5.33 -1.58
C GLN A 103 -1.19 5.47 -2.70
N ASN A 104 -1.64 4.35 -3.26
CA ASN A 104 -2.78 4.31 -4.18
C ASN A 104 -3.91 3.51 -3.52
N THR A 105 -5.05 4.15 -3.30
CA THR A 105 -6.23 3.55 -2.63
C THR A 105 -7.38 3.26 -3.60
N GLU A 106 -7.17 3.40 -4.91
CA GLU A 106 -8.21 3.34 -5.93
C GLU A 106 -8.93 1.99 -5.97
N THR A 107 -8.20 0.88 -5.93
CA THR A 107 -8.79 -0.48 -5.95
C THR A 107 -9.66 -0.73 -4.72
N HIS A 108 -9.19 -0.33 -3.53
CA HIS A 108 -9.97 -0.41 -2.30
C HIS A 108 -11.25 0.42 -2.41
N ASN A 109 -11.13 1.69 -2.80
CA ASN A 109 -12.25 2.61 -2.85
C ASN A 109 -13.30 2.19 -3.88
N ASN A 110 -12.88 1.68 -5.04
CA ASN A 110 -13.78 1.17 -6.06
C ASN A 110 -14.48 -0.11 -5.60
N LEU A 111 -13.75 -1.04 -4.96
CA LEU A 111 -14.36 -2.25 -4.39
C LEU A 111 -15.40 -1.92 -3.33
N VAL A 112 -15.05 -1.06 -2.36
CA VAL A 112 -15.94 -0.63 -1.28
C VAL A 112 -17.20 0.02 -1.84
N ARG A 113 -17.08 0.95 -2.78
CA ARG A 113 -18.23 1.57 -3.46
C ARG A 113 -19.08 0.53 -4.16
N SER A 114 -18.48 -0.39 -4.93
CA SER A 114 -19.21 -1.44 -5.64
C SER A 114 -19.97 -2.43 -4.74
N ILE A 115 -19.61 -2.50 -3.45
CA ILE A 115 -20.29 -3.33 -2.45
C ILE A 115 -21.34 -2.51 -1.69
N ILE A 116 -21.05 -1.26 -1.33
CA ILE A 116 -21.98 -0.38 -0.60
C ILE A 116 -23.13 0.10 -1.51
N ASP A 117 -22.84 0.47 -2.76
CA ASP A 117 -23.82 1.01 -3.71
C ASP A 117 -24.80 -0.05 -4.22
N LYS A 118 -24.54 -1.35 -3.98
CA LYS A 118 -25.56 -2.39 -4.12
C LYS A 118 -26.51 -2.31 -2.92
N GLU A 119 -27.39 -1.32 -2.93
CA GLU A 119 -28.35 -0.98 -1.86
C GLU A 119 -29.28 -2.12 -1.40
N ASP A 120 -29.25 -3.32 -2.01
CA ASP A 120 -30.25 -4.37 -1.79
C ASP A 120 -29.70 -5.80 -1.59
N SER A 121 -28.39 -6.03 -1.46
CA SER A 121 -27.89 -7.39 -1.19
C SER A 121 -27.78 -7.68 0.31
N SER A 122 -28.55 -8.64 0.81
CA SER A 122 -28.41 -9.14 2.18
C SER A 122 -27.01 -9.70 2.41
N ASP A 123 -26.56 -9.74 3.66
CA ASP A 123 -25.29 -10.38 4.03
C ASP A 123 -25.23 -11.83 3.54
N ASP A 124 -26.32 -12.57 3.69
CA ASP A 124 -26.44 -13.94 3.18
C ASP A 124 -26.23 -14.01 1.67
N GLN A 125 -26.78 -13.08 0.90
CA GLN A 125 -26.57 -13.05 -0.55
C GLN A 125 -25.10 -12.78 -0.88
N TYR A 126 -24.45 -11.85 -0.19
CA TYR A 126 -23.03 -11.56 -0.42
C TYR A 126 -22.16 -12.79 -0.15
N PHE A 127 -22.31 -13.44 1.02
CA PHE A 127 -21.48 -14.58 1.41
C PHE A 127 -21.76 -15.85 0.60
N ASN A 128 -22.91 -15.95 -0.06
CA ASN A 128 -23.21 -17.04 -1.00
C ASN A 128 -22.76 -16.77 -2.45
N SER A 129 -22.23 -15.57 -2.75
CA SER A 129 -21.88 -15.12 -4.10
C SER A 129 -20.38 -14.91 -4.33
N ILE A 130 -19.51 -15.71 -3.70
CA ILE A 130 -18.05 -15.59 -3.77
C ILE A 130 -17.53 -15.39 -5.20
N LYS A 131 -17.99 -16.19 -6.18
CA LYS A 131 -17.56 -16.07 -7.58
C LYS A 131 -17.90 -14.71 -8.20
N GLU A 132 -19.08 -14.17 -7.88
CA GLU A 132 -19.50 -12.85 -8.36
C GLU A 132 -18.69 -11.75 -7.69
N ASN A 133 -18.42 -11.88 -6.39
CA ASN A 133 -17.60 -10.94 -5.64
C ASN A 133 -16.15 -10.94 -6.14
N THR A 134 -15.58 -12.12 -6.45
CA THR A 134 -14.28 -12.24 -7.12
C THR A 134 -14.28 -11.52 -8.45
N SER A 135 -15.26 -11.80 -9.32
CA SER A 135 -15.34 -11.15 -10.64
C SER A 135 -15.47 -9.62 -10.50
N ARG A 136 -16.25 -9.14 -9.52
CA ARG A 136 -16.36 -7.72 -9.21
C ARG A 136 -15.03 -7.12 -8.81
N TYR A 137 -14.31 -7.74 -7.88
CA TYR A 137 -12.97 -7.32 -7.49
C TYR A 137 -12.00 -7.27 -8.67
N GLU A 138 -12.00 -8.32 -9.51
CA GLU A 138 -11.14 -8.42 -10.69
C GLU A 138 -11.39 -7.30 -11.71
N THR A 139 -12.60 -6.74 -11.78
CA THR A 139 -12.89 -5.60 -12.67
C THR A 139 -12.08 -4.33 -12.34
N HIS A 140 -11.53 -4.23 -11.13
CA HIS A 140 -10.72 -3.09 -10.70
C HIS A 140 -9.22 -3.28 -10.94
N LEU A 141 -8.76 -4.50 -11.20
CA LEU A 141 -7.34 -4.80 -11.43
C LEU A 141 -6.75 -4.12 -12.67
N PRO A 142 -7.45 -3.99 -13.83
CA PRO A 142 -6.92 -3.29 -14.99
C PRO A 142 -6.52 -1.83 -14.72
N THR A 143 -7.22 -1.15 -13.80
CA THR A 143 -6.87 0.21 -13.38
C THR A 143 -5.56 0.22 -12.59
N THR A 144 -5.35 -0.76 -11.70
CA THR A 144 -4.07 -0.92 -10.99
C THR A 144 -2.92 -1.20 -11.95
N ASP A 145 -3.14 -2.11 -12.91
CA ASP A 145 -2.13 -2.46 -13.92
C ASP A 145 -1.75 -1.23 -14.76
N SER A 146 -2.74 -0.45 -15.20
CA SER A 146 -2.53 0.79 -15.94
C SER A 146 -1.75 1.83 -15.14
N TYR A 147 -2.04 1.97 -13.85
CA TYR A 147 -1.29 2.84 -12.93
C TYR A 147 0.17 2.39 -12.80
N VAL A 148 0.43 1.10 -12.55
CA VAL A 148 1.80 0.57 -12.45
C VAL A 148 2.57 0.76 -13.76
N LYS A 149 1.92 0.51 -14.90
CA LYS A 149 2.50 0.76 -16.23
C LYS A 149 2.88 2.23 -16.43
N ALA A 150 2.04 3.16 -15.99
CA ALA A 150 2.34 4.60 -16.09
C ALA A 150 3.57 4.98 -15.25
N ILE A 151 3.70 4.43 -14.04
CA ILE A 151 4.89 4.63 -13.19
C ILE A 151 6.15 4.09 -13.90
N LEU A 152 6.11 2.86 -14.41
CA LEU A 152 7.23 2.27 -15.16
C LEU A 152 7.64 3.15 -16.35
N ASN A 153 6.67 3.53 -17.18
CA ASN A 153 6.91 4.39 -18.34
C ASN A 153 7.51 5.74 -17.92
N LYS A 154 7.03 6.35 -16.83
CA LYS A 154 7.55 7.63 -16.34
C LYS A 154 9.02 7.50 -15.89
N LEU A 155 9.39 6.39 -15.24
CA LEU A 155 10.79 6.14 -14.87
C LEU A 155 11.70 5.97 -16.11
N GLU A 156 11.18 5.34 -17.18
CA GLU A 156 11.90 5.20 -18.46
C GLU A 156 12.03 6.52 -19.20
N GLU A 157 10.94 7.29 -19.32
CA GLU A 157 10.89 8.61 -19.95
C GLU A 157 11.92 9.58 -19.34
N LEU A 158 12.09 9.52 -18.01
CA LEU A 158 13.03 10.37 -17.27
C LEU A 158 14.45 9.81 -17.23
N ASP A 159 14.72 8.68 -17.90
CA ASP A 159 16.01 7.96 -17.89
C ASP A 159 16.51 7.66 -16.46
N ILE A 160 15.58 7.28 -15.57
CA ILE A 160 15.90 6.94 -14.18
C ILE A 160 15.58 5.49 -13.80
N SER A 161 14.99 4.71 -14.71
CA SER A 161 14.66 3.29 -14.48
C SER A 161 15.88 2.44 -14.10
N LYS A 162 17.06 2.70 -14.68
CA LYS A 162 18.30 1.95 -14.39
C LYS A 162 19.00 2.34 -13.08
N LYS A 163 18.52 3.37 -12.38
CA LYS A 163 19.07 3.85 -11.09
C LYS A 163 18.06 3.87 -9.95
N THR A 164 16.86 3.34 -10.18
CA THR A 164 15.74 3.35 -9.23
C THR A 164 15.36 1.92 -8.87
N ILE A 165 15.32 1.60 -7.58
CA ILE A 165 14.65 0.38 -7.11
C ILE A 165 13.16 0.69 -7.02
N LEU A 166 12.33 -0.06 -7.74
CA LEU A 166 10.87 0.05 -7.67
C LEU A 166 10.32 -1.11 -6.85
N ILE A 167 9.50 -0.80 -5.85
CA ILE A 167 8.79 -1.79 -5.04
C ILE A 167 7.30 -1.53 -5.23
N VAL A 168 6.58 -2.55 -5.68
CA VAL A 168 5.11 -2.54 -5.76
C VAL A 168 4.60 -3.64 -4.85
N PHE A 169 3.78 -3.28 -3.88
CA PHE A 169 3.29 -4.21 -2.87
C PHE A 169 1.88 -3.81 -2.42
N SER A 170 1.24 -4.71 -1.70
CA SER A 170 -0.02 -4.47 -1.00
C SER A 170 0.23 -4.55 0.52
N ASP A 171 -0.41 -3.66 1.28
CA ASP A 171 -0.31 -3.60 2.75
C ASP A 171 -1.07 -4.76 3.42
N HIS A 172 -2.21 -5.14 2.87
CA HIS A 172 -2.99 -6.33 3.21
C HIS A 172 -3.87 -6.79 2.03
N GLY A 173 -4.33 -8.03 2.07
CA GLY A 173 -5.30 -8.57 1.10
C GLY A 173 -6.75 -8.16 1.39
N THR A 174 -7.71 -8.76 0.70
CA THR A 174 -9.14 -8.52 0.90
C THR A 174 -9.93 -9.81 0.76
N SER A 175 -10.99 -9.92 1.55
CA SER A 175 -12.07 -10.88 1.42
C SER A 175 -12.95 -10.52 0.24
N VAL A 176 -13.55 -11.55 -0.34
CA VAL A 176 -14.67 -11.52 -1.29
C VAL A 176 -15.85 -12.35 -0.76
N GLY A 177 -15.90 -12.62 0.54
CA GLY A 177 -16.99 -13.34 1.21
C GLY A 177 -16.68 -14.78 1.58
N GLU A 178 -15.40 -15.16 1.68
CA GLU A 178 -14.95 -16.50 2.07
C GLU A 178 -15.43 -16.89 3.46
N LYS A 179 -15.62 -15.91 4.35
CA LYS A 179 -16.06 -16.08 5.73
C LYS A 179 -17.16 -15.09 6.07
N ILE A 180 -18.26 -15.62 6.62
CA ILE A 180 -19.36 -14.81 7.13
C ILE A 180 -18.83 -13.83 8.17
N GLY A 181 -19.20 -12.57 8.01
CA GLY A 181 -18.77 -11.45 8.86
C GLY A 181 -17.58 -10.66 8.33
N GLU A 182 -16.88 -11.10 7.26
CA GLU A 182 -15.76 -10.35 6.68
C GLU A 182 -15.97 -10.11 5.18
N LYS A 183 -16.37 -8.89 4.81
CA LYS A 183 -16.54 -8.47 3.39
C LYS A 183 -15.29 -7.84 2.78
N PHE A 184 -14.35 -7.41 3.62
CA PHE A 184 -13.13 -6.72 3.20
C PHE A 184 -11.92 -7.23 3.99
N TYR A 185 -11.72 -6.77 5.22
CA TYR A 185 -10.58 -7.15 6.05
C TYR A 185 -10.84 -6.72 7.50
N GLY A 186 -9.93 -7.11 8.41
CA GLY A 186 -9.90 -6.62 9.78
C GLY A 186 -10.72 -7.43 10.78
N VAL A 187 -11.29 -8.57 10.38
CA VAL A 187 -12.07 -9.46 11.26
C VAL A 187 -11.30 -10.74 11.55
N TYR A 188 -10.74 -11.37 10.52
CA TYR A 188 -10.01 -12.62 10.62
C TYR A 188 -8.57 -12.50 10.11
N VAL A 189 -7.80 -13.58 10.30
CA VAL A 189 -6.38 -13.69 9.95
C VAL A 189 -6.16 -14.85 8.97
N TYR A 190 -6.97 -14.90 7.92
CA TYR A 190 -6.88 -15.91 6.87
C TYR A 190 -5.98 -15.43 5.71
N ASP A 191 -5.54 -16.37 4.87
CA ASP A 191 -4.61 -16.08 3.77
C ASP A 191 -5.09 -15.00 2.81
N TYR A 192 -6.39 -14.87 2.55
CA TYR A 192 -6.92 -13.85 1.64
C TYR A 192 -6.73 -12.41 2.14
N THR A 193 -6.53 -12.19 3.45
CA THR A 193 -6.13 -10.88 4.01
C THR A 193 -4.65 -10.81 4.39
N LEU A 194 -4.02 -11.94 4.74
CA LEU A 194 -2.63 -11.98 5.18
C LEU A 194 -1.62 -12.08 4.03
N ASN A 195 -1.86 -12.94 3.04
CA ASN A 195 -0.89 -13.22 1.99
C ASN A 195 -0.99 -12.16 0.88
N VAL A 196 -0.03 -11.25 0.89
CA VAL A 196 0.09 -10.14 -0.04
C VAL A 196 1.22 -10.36 -1.04
N PHE A 197 1.10 -9.67 -2.17
CA PHE A 197 2.17 -9.62 -3.16
C PHE A 197 3.20 -8.54 -2.80
N ALA A 198 4.44 -8.79 -3.20
CA ALA A 198 5.48 -7.78 -3.32
C ALA A 198 6.33 -8.11 -4.56
N ILE A 199 6.54 -7.09 -5.38
CA ILE A 199 7.36 -7.14 -6.58
C ILE A 199 8.46 -6.10 -6.41
N ILE A 200 9.71 -6.54 -6.44
CA ILE A 200 10.89 -5.67 -6.29
C ILE A 200 11.68 -5.71 -7.58
N GLN A 201 11.71 -4.59 -8.29
CA GLN A 201 12.56 -4.39 -9.45
C GLN A 201 13.84 -3.68 -9.01
N ILE A 202 14.94 -4.43 -9.01
CA ILE A 202 16.28 -3.92 -8.73
C ILE A 202 17.02 -3.78 -10.07
N PRO A 203 17.56 -2.59 -10.40
CA PRO A 203 18.31 -2.41 -11.64
C PRO A 203 19.47 -3.40 -11.77
N ASN A 204 19.67 -3.92 -12.98
CA ASN A 204 20.72 -4.88 -13.32
C ASN A 204 20.65 -6.23 -12.58
N GLN A 205 19.48 -6.59 -12.05
CA GLN A 205 19.23 -7.92 -11.46
C GLN A 205 18.26 -8.73 -12.34
N SER A 206 18.49 -10.04 -12.44
CA SER A 206 17.57 -10.96 -13.10
C SER A 206 16.36 -11.26 -12.21
N GLY A 207 15.19 -11.40 -12.82
CA GLY A 207 13.96 -11.78 -12.11
C GLY A 207 14.08 -13.17 -11.47
N LYS A 208 13.55 -13.29 -10.25
CA LYS A 208 13.46 -14.56 -9.52
C LYS A 208 12.18 -14.58 -8.70
N ILE A 209 11.53 -15.75 -8.64
CA ILE A 209 10.43 -16.01 -7.70
C ILE A 209 11.04 -16.44 -6.36
N ILE A 210 10.60 -15.79 -5.29
CA ILE A 210 10.94 -16.17 -3.92
C ILE A 210 9.72 -16.88 -3.35
N ASP A 211 9.84 -18.19 -3.15
CA ASP A 211 8.84 -19.09 -2.58
C ASP A 211 9.01 -19.29 -1.07
N LYS A 212 10.08 -18.72 -0.49
CA LYS A 212 10.28 -18.68 0.95
C LYS A 212 9.31 -17.72 1.60
N GLN A 213 8.83 -18.08 2.78
CA GLN A 213 8.00 -17.20 3.59
C GLN A 213 8.80 -15.95 4.00
N CYS A 214 8.27 -14.79 3.63
CA CYS A 214 8.75 -13.47 4.03
C CYS A 214 7.58 -12.70 4.63
N ARG A 215 7.87 -11.67 5.41
CA ARG A 215 6.89 -10.79 6.06
C ARG A 215 7.12 -9.35 5.65
N THR A 216 6.05 -8.56 5.75
CA THR A 216 6.07 -7.10 5.55
C THR A 216 7.02 -6.31 6.47
N ILE A 217 7.55 -6.94 7.53
CA ILE A 217 8.52 -6.33 8.45
C ILE A 217 9.98 -6.68 8.11
N ASP A 218 10.21 -7.51 7.09
CA ASP A 218 11.56 -7.85 6.60
C ASP A 218 12.09 -6.75 5.66
#